data_AF-A0A920S299-F1
#
_entry.id   AF-A0A920S299-F1
#
_cell.length_a   1.000
_cell.length_b   1.000
_cell.length_c   1.000
_cell.angle_alpha   90.00
_cell.angle_beta   90.00
_cell.angle_gamma   90.00
#
_symmetry.space_group_name_H-M   'P 1'
#
loop_
_entity.id
_entity.type
_entity.pdbx_description
1 polymer ?
#
loop_
_entity_poly.entity_id
_entity_poly.type
_entity_poly.pdbx_seq_one_letter_code
_entity_poly.pdbx_strand_id
1 'polypeptide(L)'
;MIYISCVSVIALAILPVIFDIPVMRFLFLFIIGGSIMSFYSLGLTLLGQEFKGKVLASANASFIFFLSLGEILGPPVVGAAMDLFGNNAFGWFMALIGLIYLIIFIGSNASGKLKIKKI
;
A
#
# COMPACT_ATOMS: atom_id res chain seq x y z
N MET A 1 7.61 7.35 -6.48
CA MET A 1 6.60 6.27 -6.46
C MET A 1 7.25 4.91 -6.64
N ILE A 2 7.83 4.56 -7.81
CA ILE A 2 8.46 3.23 -8.05
C ILE A 2 9.48 2.82 -6.97
N TYR A 3 10.45 3.68 -6.63
CA TYR A 3 11.46 3.36 -5.62
C TYR A 3 10.86 3.02 -4.26
N ILE A 4 9.87 3.80 -3.81
CA ILE A 4 9.19 3.59 -2.52
C ILE A 4 8.41 2.28 -2.55
N SER A 5 7.73 1.97 -3.66
CA SER A 5 7.00 0.71 -3.84
C SER A 5 7.93 -0.50 -3.88
N CYS A 6 9.11 -0.40 -4.50
CA CYS A 6 10.10 -1.48 -4.44
C CYS A 6 10.59 -1.70 -3.01
N VAL A 7 10.92 -0.63 -2.29
CA VAL A 7 11.36 -0.71 -0.89
C VAL A 7 10.28 -1.34 -0.01
N SER A 8 9.01 -0.95 -0.16
CA SER A 8 7.92 -1.51 0.63
C SER A 8 7.69 -3.00 0.33
N VAL A 9 7.75 -3.42 -0.94
CA VAL A 9 7.63 -4.84 -1.32
C VAL A 9 8.77 -5.66 -0.73
N ILE A 10 10.02 -5.18 -0.85
CA ILE A 10 11.20 -5.87 -0.29
C ILE A 10 11.08 -5.97 1.23
N ALA A 11 10.70 -4.88 1.90
CA ALA A 11 10.48 -4.88 3.34
C ALA A 11 9.44 -5.94 3.74
N LEU A 12 8.27 -5.95 3.10
CA LEU A 12 7.20 -6.91 3.41
C LEU A 12 7.61 -8.37 3.11
N ALA A 13 8.45 -8.59 2.09
CA ALA A 13 9.00 -9.92 1.78
C ALA A 13 10.04 -10.41 2.81
N ILE A 14 10.65 -9.51 3.58
CA ILE A 14 11.56 -9.87 4.69
C ILE A 14 10.78 -10.27 5.95
N LEU A 15 9.58 -9.73 6.14
CA LEU A 15 8.73 -10.00 7.30
C LEU A 15 8.53 -11.49 7.65
N PRO A 16 8.26 -12.43 6.73
CA PRO A 16 8.10 -13.84 7.07
C PRO A 16 9.38 -14.48 7.64
N VAL A 17 10.57 -13.97 7.30
CA VAL A 17 11.86 -14.50 7.80
C VAL A 17 12.08 -14.11 9.27
N ILE A 18 11.64 -12.91 9.65
CA ILE A 18 11.80 -12.37 11.01
C ILE A 18 10.56 -12.57 11.88
N PHE A 19 9.51 -13.20 11.34
CA PHE A 19 8.21 -13.30 12.01
C PHE A 19 8.31 -14.07 13.34
N ASP A 20 9.16 -15.09 13.41
CA ASP A 20 9.34 -15.91 14.61
C ASP A 20 10.16 -15.23 15.72
N ILE A 21 10.81 -14.10 15.43
CA ILE A 21 11.64 -13.36 16.39
C ILE A 21 10.83 -12.18 16.95
N PRO A 22 10.29 -12.25 18.18
CA PRO A 22 9.28 -11.29 18.66
C PRO A 22 9.76 -9.84 18.66
N VAL A 23 11.01 -9.60 19.07
CA VAL A 23 11.59 -8.25 19.14
C VAL A 23 11.77 -7.64 17.75
N MET A 24 12.30 -8.41 16.79
CA MET A 24 12.48 -7.94 15.41
C MET A 24 11.13 -7.70 14.74
N ARG A 25 10.16 -8.62 14.92
CA ARG A 25 8.79 -8.46 14.42
C ARG A 25 8.15 -7.17 14.94
N PHE A 26 8.25 -6.91 16.23
CA PHE A 26 7.70 -5.69 16.84
C PHE A 26 8.33 -4.42 16.24
N LEU A 27 9.66 -4.33 16.23
CA LEU A 27 10.37 -3.17 15.69
C LEU A 27 10.05 -2.95 14.21
N PHE A 28 9.99 -4.03 13.44
CA PHE A 28 9.68 -3.97 12.03
C PHE A 28 8.27 -3.46 11.77
N LEU A 29 7.26 -4.03 12.46
CA LEU A 29 5.87 -3.58 12.35
C LEU A 29 5.68 -2.15 12.84
N PHE A 30 6.43 -1.72 13.86
CA PHE A 30 6.42 -0.34 14.34
C PHE A 30 6.92 0.63 13.26
N ILE A 31 8.06 0.34 12.63
CA ILE A 31 8.64 1.20 11.58
C ILE A 31 7.74 1.25 10.35
N ILE A 32 7.28 0.09 9.87
CA ILE A 32 6.43 0.02 8.67
C ILE A 32 5.05 0.62 8.95
N GLY A 33 4.43 0.30 10.09
CA GLY A 33 3.15 0.86 10.50
C GLY A 33 3.19 2.39 10.66
N GLY A 34 4.24 2.92 11.31
CA GLY A 34 4.44 4.37 11.43
C GLY A 34 4.66 5.05 10.08
N SER A 35 5.37 4.39 9.16
CA SER A 35 5.58 4.89 7.80
C SER A 35 4.27 4.96 7.00
N ILE A 36 3.38 3.98 7.17
CA ILE A 36 2.06 3.93 6.49
C ILE A 36 1.21 5.15 6.84
N MET A 37 1.16 5.53 8.12
CA MET A 37 0.36 6.69 8.58
C MET A 37 0.84 8.01 7.95
N SER A 38 2.12 8.12 7.63
CA SER A 38 2.67 9.32 6.99
C SER A 38 2.16 9.50 5.55
N PHE A 39 1.87 8.40 4.84
CA PHE A 39 1.29 8.47 3.50
C PHE A 39 -0.14 9.00 3.49
N TYR A 40 -0.91 8.81 4.57
CA TYR A 40 -2.25 9.40 4.69
C TYR A 40 -2.17 10.94 4.69
N SER A 41 -1.31 11.51 5.54
CA SER A 41 -1.09 12.97 5.59
C SER A 41 -0.54 13.53 4.27
N LEU A 42 0.39 12.82 3.63
CA LEU A 42 0.89 13.19 2.30
C LEU A 42 -0.23 13.15 1.24
N GLY A 43 -1.07 12.13 1.27
CA GLY A 43 -2.22 11.98 0.37
C GLY A 43 -3.21 13.14 0.49
N LEU A 44 -3.58 13.50 1.72
CA LEU A 44 -4.44 14.66 1.97
C LEU A 44 -3.81 15.98 1.53
N THR A 45 -2.51 16.16 1.76
CA THR A 45 -1.78 17.36 1.32
C THR A 45 -1.83 17.50 -0.20
N LEU A 46 -1.56 16.42 -0.94
CA LEU A 46 -1.63 16.40 -2.40
C LEU A 46 -3.05 16.67 -2.91
N LEU A 47 -4.05 16.06 -2.26
CA LEU A 47 -5.46 16.26 -2.60
C LEU A 47 -5.87 17.74 -2.44
N GLY A 48 -5.44 18.38 -1.36
CA GLY A 48 -5.69 19.79 -1.08
C GLY A 48 -4.91 20.76 -1.97
N GLN A 49 -3.81 20.32 -2.59
CA GLN A 49 -3.10 21.09 -3.61
C GLN A 49 -3.84 21.03 -4.95
N GLU A 50 -4.32 19.85 -5.34
CA GLU A 50 -4.96 19.60 -6.65
C GLU A 50 -6.40 20.14 -6.73
N PHE A 51 -7.19 20.00 -5.67
CA PHE A 51 -8.62 20.35 -5.67
C PHE A 51 -8.95 21.47 -4.69
N LYS A 52 -9.95 22.30 -5.04
CA LYS A 52 -10.45 23.41 -4.20
C LYS A 52 -11.98 23.43 -4.13
N GLY A 53 -12.53 24.07 -3.10
CA GLY A 53 -13.98 24.26 -2.95
C GLY A 53 -14.78 22.95 -2.88
N LYS A 54 -15.94 22.88 -3.54
CA LYS A 54 -16.83 21.70 -3.51
C LYS A 54 -16.19 20.43 -4.08
N VAL A 55 -15.28 20.55 -5.05
CA VAL A 55 -14.60 19.41 -5.66
C VAL A 55 -13.66 18.73 -4.66
N LEU A 56 -12.99 19.51 -3.79
CA LEU A 56 -12.12 18.99 -2.74
C LEU A 56 -12.89 18.08 -1.75
N ALA A 57 -14.10 18.48 -1.37
CA ALA A 57 -14.93 17.67 -0.47
C ALA A 57 -15.30 16.31 -1.11
N SER A 58 -15.68 16.31 -2.39
CA SER A 58 -15.99 15.07 -3.14
C SER A 58 -14.76 14.19 -3.33
N ALA A 59 -13.60 14.77 -3.62
CA ALA A 59 -12.35 14.05 -3.76
C ALA A 59 -11.94 13.39 -2.43
N ASN A 60 -12.08 14.11 -1.31
CA ASN A 60 -11.76 13.60 0.01
C ASN A 60 -12.70 12.46 0.42
N ALA A 61 -14.00 12.58 0.13
CA ALA A 61 -14.97 11.52 0.37
C ALA A 61 -14.61 10.24 -0.40
N SER A 62 -14.20 10.36 -1.67
CA SER A 62 -13.76 9.21 -2.47
C SER A 62 -12.47 8.59 -1.92
N PHE A 63 -11.52 9.42 -1.48
CA PHE A 63 -10.27 8.97 -0.88
C PHE A 63 -10.51 8.14 0.40
N ILE A 64 -11.34 8.67 1.31
CA ILE A 64 -11.70 7.96 2.56
C ILE A 64 -12.52 6.71 2.27
N PHE A 65 -13.43 6.74 1.29
CA PHE A 65 -14.20 5.56 0.90
C PHE A 65 -13.30 4.38 0.50
N PHE A 66 -12.30 4.61 -0.34
CA PHE A 66 -11.34 3.56 -0.71
C PHE A 66 -10.43 3.15 0.45
N LEU A 67 -10.06 4.09 1.33
CA LEU A 67 -9.32 3.78 2.56
C LEU A 67 -10.12 2.81 3.44
N SER A 68 -11.37 3.14 3.74
CA SER A 68 -12.26 2.31 4.56
C SER A 68 -12.56 0.96 3.91
N LEU A 69 -12.67 0.89 2.59
CA LEU A 69 -12.76 -0.41 1.90
C LEU A 69 -11.53 -1.28 2.15
N GLY A 70 -10.33 -0.71 2.12
CA GLY A 70 -9.10 -1.42 2.46
C GLY A 70 -9.07 -1.90 3.90
N GLU A 71 -9.52 -1.06 4.84
CA GLU A 71 -9.61 -1.39 6.28
C GLU A 71 -10.64 -2.49 6.57
N ILE A 72 -11.75 -2.53 5.82
CA ILE A 72 -12.79 -3.56 5.97
C ILE A 72 -12.35 -4.89 5.35
N LEU A 73 -11.78 -4.86 4.14
CA LEU A 73 -11.44 -6.08 3.40
C LEU A 73 -10.09 -6.66 3.82
N GLY A 74 -9.14 -5.83 4.24
CA GLY A 74 -7.77 -6.24 4.57
C GLY A 74 -7.71 -7.31 5.66
N PRO A 75 -8.19 -7.03 6.90
CA PRO A 75 -8.11 -7.96 8.01
C PRO A 75 -8.73 -9.34 7.75
N PRO A 76 -9.98 -9.49 7.23
CA PRO A 76 -10.55 -10.81 7.00
C PRO A 76 -9.83 -11.58 5.89
N VAL A 77 -9.38 -10.90 4.83
CA VAL A 77 -8.67 -11.56 3.72
C VAL A 77 -7.30 -12.06 4.17
N VAL A 78 -6.55 -11.23 4.90
CA VAL A 78 -5.23 -11.61 5.42
C VAL A 78 -5.36 -12.65 6.52
N GLY A 79 -6.35 -12.52 7.40
CA GLY A 79 -6.65 -13.50 8.45
C GLY A 79 -6.97 -14.87 7.86
N ALA A 80 -7.86 -14.93 6.87
CA ALA A 80 -8.16 -16.17 6.16
C ALA A 80 -6.92 -16.78 5.48
N ALA A 81 -6.03 -15.95 4.92
CA ALA A 81 -4.77 -16.43 4.36
C ALA A 81 -3.85 -17.02 5.46
N MET A 82 -3.81 -16.42 6.64
CA MET A 82 -3.08 -16.94 7.80
C MET A 82 -3.67 -18.25 8.33
N ASP A 83 -4.99 -18.39 8.34
CA ASP A 83 -5.67 -19.62 8.76
C ASP A 83 -5.37 -20.79 7.79
N LEU A 84 -5.27 -20.52 6.49
CA LEU A 84 -5.04 -21.54 5.46
C LEU A 84 -3.56 -21.90 5.25
N PHE A 85 -2.66 -20.92 5.32
CA PHE A 85 -1.24 -21.08 4.96
C PHE A 85 -0.28 -20.85 6.14
N GLY A 86 -0.80 -20.59 7.33
CA GLY A 86 -0.04 -20.31 8.55
C GLY A 86 0.40 -18.85 8.71
N ASN A 87 0.99 -18.52 9.86
CA ASN A 87 1.30 -17.14 10.24
C ASN A 87 2.25 -16.40 9.27
N ASN A 88 3.17 -17.13 8.62
CA ASN A 88 4.09 -16.55 7.65
C ASN A 88 3.38 -15.99 6.41
N ALA A 89 2.14 -16.44 6.15
CA ALA A 89 1.32 -15.94 5.06
C ALA A 89 1.04 -14.44 5.19
N PHE A 90 1.05 -13.86 6.39
CA PHE A 90 0.88 -12.43 6.61
C PHE A 90 1.86 -11.60 5.77
N GLY A 91 3.15 -11.89 5.89
CA GLY A 91 4.20 -11.15 5.17
C GLY A 91 4.16 -11.40 3.67
N TRP A 92 4.00 -12.66 3.25
CA TRP A 92 3.90 -13.03 1.84
C TRP A 92 2.68 -12.40 1.15
N PHE A 93 1.53 -12.41 1.79
CA PHE A 93 0.30 -11.83 1.25
C PHE A 93 0.44 -10.31 1.09
N MET A 94 0.98 -9.62 2.10
CA MET A 94 1.23 -8.18 2.02
C MET A 94 2.24 -7.83 0.91
N ALA A 95 3.32 -8.61 0.78
CA ALA A 95 4.28 -8.45 -0.30
C ALA A 95 3.66 -8.67 -1.69
N LEU A 96 2.78 -9.67 -1.83
CA LEU A 96 2.06 -9.96 -3.06
C LEU A 96 1.15 -8.79 -3.47
N ILE A 97 0.35 -8.24 -2.55
CA ILE A 97 -0.50 -7.08 -2.83
C ILE A 97 0.36 -5.87 -3.25
N GLY A 98 1.48 -5.62 -2.55
CA GLY A 98 2.44 -4.58 -2.94
C GLY A 98 3.04 -4.79 -4.32
N LEU A 99 3.34 -6.04 -4.68
CA LEU A 99 3.88 -6.41 -5.99
C LEU A 99 2.84 -6.18 -7.11
N ILE A 100 1.59 -6.58 -6.89
CA ILE A 100 0.48 -6.32 -7.81
C ILE A 100 0.34 -4.81 -8.05
N TYR A 101 0.37 -4.01 -7.00
CA TYR A 101 0.34 -2.55 -7.11
C TYR A 101 1.52 -2.01 -7.94
N LEU A 102 2.74 -2.49 -7.69
CA LEU A 102 3.94 -2.09 -8.43
C LEU A 102 3.81 -2.41 -9.93
N ILE A 103 3.32 -3.61 -10.27
CA ILE A 103 3.10 -4.04 -11.67
C ILE A 103 2.08 -3.14 -12.36
N ILE A 104 0.94 -2.87 -11.72
CA ILE A 104 -0.09 -1.97 -12.24
C ILE A 104 0.49 -0.57 -12.47
N PHE A 105 1.26 -0.06 -11.52
CA PHE A 105 1.86 1.27 -11.62
C PHE A 105 2.86 1.37 -12.78
N ILE A 106 3.73 0.36 -12.96
CA ILE A 106 4.68 0.30 -14.08
C ILE A 106 3.92 0.26 -15.41
N GLY A 107 2.88 -0.58 -15.53
CA GLY A 107 2.05 -0.69 -16.73
C GLY A 107 1.31 0.61 -17.08
N SER A 108 0.78 1.31 -16.08
CA SER A 108 0.13 2.61 -16.24
C SER A 108 1.12 3.68 -16.75
N ASN A 109 2.31 3.74 -16.16
CA ASN A 109 3.34 4.70 -16.56
C ASN A 109 3.87 4.43 -17.98
N ALA A 110 3.99 3.16 -18.38
CA ALA A 110 4.37 2.78 -19.74
C ALA A 110 3.31 3.21 -20.78
N SER A 111 2.03 3.09 -20.45
CA SER A 111 0.90 3.48 -21.30
C SER A 111 0.81 5.00 -21.48
N GLY A 112 1.16 5.79 -20.45
CA GLY A 112 1.23 7.24 -20.53
C GLY A 112 2.32 7.74 -21.49
N LYS A 113 3.51 7.13 -21.48
CA LYS A 113 4.61 7.48 -22.40
C LYS A 113 4.32 7.13 -23.87
N LEU A 114 3.56 6.05 -24.12
CA LEU A 114 3.16 5.66 -25.48
C LEU A 114 2.17 6.64 -26.13
N LYS A 115 1.33 7.32 -25.35
CA LYS A 115 0.44 8.38 -25.86
C LYS A 115 1.18 9.66 -26.21
N ILE A 116 2.21 10.04 -25.44
CA ILE A 116 2.99 11.28 -25.68
C ILE A 116 3.89 11.15 -26.91
N LYS A 117 4.40 9.94 -27.22
CA LYS A 117 5.26 9.72 -28.39
C LYS A 117 4.52 9.64 -29.74
N LYS A 118 3.18 9.67 -29.71
CA LYS A 118 2.30 9.62 -30.91
C LYS A 118 1.69 10.98 -31.29
N ILE A 119 2.03 12.04 -30.57
CA ILE A 119 1.69 13.44 -30.87
C ILE A 119 2.99 14.15 -31.23
#